data_AF-A0AAD3GAQ3-F1
#
_entry.id   AF-A0AAD3GAQ3-F1
#
_cell.length_a   1.000
_cell.length_b   1.000
_cell.length_c   1.000
_cell.angle_alpha   90.00
_cell.angle_beta   90.00
_cell.angle_gamma   90.00
#
_symmetry.space_group_name_H-M   'P 1'
#
loop_
_entity.id
_entity.type
_entity.pdbx_description
1 polymer ?
#
loop_
_entity_poly.entity_id
_entity_poly.type
_entity_poly.pdbx_seq_one_letter_code
_entity_poly.pdbx_strand_id
1 'polypeptide(L)'
;MSKPPISFRLSDDEWLILESNQQEGESISLTAARLLRKQLGVLDGPIDKLETKTLNHLIQDRIDELKSDVNSYVNNRVNELLSRIEALEAKPKTSRRTSSKTTPKETEA
;
A
#
# COMPACT_ATOMS: atom_id res chain seq x y z
N MET A 1 28.06 16.37 21.06
CA MET A 1 28.49 15.11 21.69
C MET A 1 29.52 14.46 20.77
N SER A 2 30.77 14.26 21.19
CA SER A 2 31.79 13.58 20.37
C SER A 2 31.51 12.08 20.35
N LYS A 3 31.63 11.42 19.18
CA LYS A 3 31.45 9.97 19.07
C LYS A 3 32.62 9.24 19.73
N PRO A 4 32.40 8.06 20.34
CA PRO A 4 33.49 7.28 20.94
C PRO A 4 34.48 6.83 19.85
N PRO A 5 35.79 6.72 20.17
CA PRO A 5 36.78 6.21 19.24
C PRO A 5 36.54 4.73 18.94
N ILE A 6 36.84 4.32 17.70
CA ILE A 6 36.76 2.92 17.26
C ILE A 6 38.17 2.34 17.28
N SER A 7 38.33 1.14 17.83
CA SER A 7 39.58 0.39 17.85
C SER A 7 39.31 -1.06 17.46
N PHE A 8 40.19 -1.64 16.65
CA PHE A 8 40.16 -3.03 16.23
C PHE A 8 41.60 -3.52 16.09
N ARG A 9 41.80 -4.84 16.17
CA ARG A 9 43.10 -5.46 15.91
C ARG A 9 43.14 -5.93 14.46
N LEU A 10 44.27 -5.72 13.82
CA LEU A 10 44.57 -6.19 12.48
C LEU A 10 45.66 -7.24 12.56
N SER A 11 45.54 -8.26 11.70
CA SER A 11 46.63 -9.17 11.36
C SER A 11 47.70 -8.48 10.50
N ASP A 12 48.88 -9.10 10.35
CA ASP A 12 49.99 -8.54 9.58
C ASP A 12 49.61 -8.31 8.10
N ASP A 13 48.83 -9.23 7.51
CA ASP A 13 48.33 -9.09 6.14
C ASP A 13 47.36 -7.90 6.00
N GLU A 14 46.47 -7.72 6.97
CA GLU A 14 45.52 -6.59 6.97
C GLU A 14 46.22 -5.25 7.20
N TRP A 15 47.29 -5.24 8.00
CA TRP A 15 48.18 -4.08 8.15
C TRP A 15 48.82 -3.69 6.82
N LEU A 16 49.38 -4.67 6.11
CA LEU A 16 50.03 -4.42 4.82
C LEU A 16 49.03 -3.85 3.79
N ILE A 17 47.82 -4.39 3.74
CA ILE A 17 46.74 -3.89 2.88
C ILE A 17 46.36 -2.44 3.26
N LEU A 18 46.32 -2.13 4.55
CA LEU A 18 45.96 -0.79 5.01
C LEU A 18 47.04 0.23 4.63
N GLU A 19 48.31 -0.09 4.85
CA GLU A 19 49.46 0.74 4.47
C GLU A 19 49.55 0.94 2.95
N SER A 20 49.32 -0.11 2.16
CA SER A 20 49.35 0.00 0.69
C SER A 20 48.27 0.94 0.12
N ASN A 21 47.22 1.20 0.91
CA ASN A 21 46.12 2.09 0.53
C ASN A 21 46.24 3.51 1.13
N GLN A 22 47.31 3.78 1.88
CA GLN A 22 47.55 5.08 2.51
C GLN A 22 47.88 6.14 1.45
N GLN A 23 47.21 7.29 1.54
CA GLN A 23 47.49 8.44 0.67
C GLN A 23 48.56 9.34 1.30
N GLU A 24 49.27 10.09 0.45
CA GLU A 24 50.29 11.03 0.92
C GLU A 24 49.68 12.07 1.89
N GLY A 25 50.26 12.18 3.08
CA GLY A 25 49.76 13.06 4.15
C GLY A 25 48.56 12.51 4.94
N GLU A 26 48.03 11.33 4.61
CA GLU A 26 46.95 10.67 5.36
C GLU A 26 47.53 9.89 6.55
N SER A 27 46.90 9.94 7.73
CA SER A 27 47.27 9.02 8.83
C SER A 27 46.64 7.66 8.61
N ILE A 28 47.25 6.60 9.13
CA ILE A 28 46.75 5.23 8.96
C ILE A 28 45.30 5.05 9.49
N SER A 29 44.95 5.75 10.57
CA SER A 29 43.60 5.79 11.11
C SER A 29 42.60 6.46 10.18
N LEU A 30 43.04 7.50 9.45
CA LEU A 30 42.20 8.20 8.48
C LEU A 30 42.00 7.35 7.22
N THR A 31 43.04 6.66 6.76
CA THR A 31 42.96 5.66 5.69
C THR A 31 41.96 4.56 6.05
N ALA A 32 42.02 4.01 7.27
CA ALA A 32 41.08 3.00 7.75
C ALA A 32 39.64 3.53 7.76
N ALA A 33 39.43 4.73 8.31
CA ALA A 33 38.11 5.35 8.34
C ALA A 33 37.55 5.58 6.93
N ARG A 34 38.37 6.01 5.97
CA ARG A 34 37.98 6.20 4.57
C ARG A 34 37.59 4.89 3.90
N LEU A 35 38.38 3.83 4.07
CA LEU A 35 38.08 2.51 3.50
C LEU A 35 36.80 1.91 4.12
N LEU A 36 36.63 2.00 5.44
CA LEU A 36 35.40 1.57 6.12
C LEU A 36 34.19 2.35 5.61
N ARG A 37 34.31 3.68 5.47
CA ARG A 37 33.23 4.52 4.92
C ARG A 37 32.92 4.15 3.47
N LYS A 38 33.92 3.83 2.65
CA LYS A 38 33.72 3.37 1.27
C LYS A 38 32.91 2.09 1.25
N GLN A 39 33.21 1.14 2.13
CA GLN A 39 32.50 -0.13 2.20
C GLN A 39 31.07 0.04 2.73
N LEU A 40 30.88 0.88 3.75
CA LEU A 40 29.56 1.19 4.31
C LEU A 40 28.69 1.98 3.32
N GLY A 41 29.25 2.96 2.61
CA GLY A 41 28.53 3.73 1.59
C GLY A 41 28.12 2.89 0.37
N VAL A 42 28.83 1.79 0.10
CA VAL A 42 28.43 0.79 -0.90
C VAL A 42 27.28 -0.08 -0.38
N LEU A 43 27.06 -0.19 0.93
CA LEU A 43 25.96 -0.96 1.51
C LEU A 43 24.69 -0.11 1.68
N ASP A 44 24.82 1.16 2.08
CA ASP A 44 23.66 2.04 2.31
C ASP A 44 22.81 2.22 1.04
N GLY A 45 23.42 2.52 -0.11
CA GLY A 45 22.69 2.77 -1.35
C GLY A 45 21.88 1.57 -1.91
N PRO A 46 22.44 0.36 -1.96
CA PRO A 46 21.71 -0.85 -2.35
C PRO A 46 20.66 -1.30 -1.33
N ILE A 47 20.91 -1.13 -0.01
CA ILE A 47 19.95 -1.48 1.03
C ILE A 47 18.72 -0.56 0.94
N ASP A 48 18.92 0.76 0.83
CA ASP A 48 17.82 1.73 0.67
C ASP A 48 16.98 1.42 -0.58
N LYS A 49 17.63 1.06 -1.69
CA LYS A 49 16.96 0.69 -2.95
C LYS A 49 16.21 -0.64 -2.85
N LEU A 50 16.74 -1.60 -2.12
CA LEU A 50 16.10 -2.90 -1.91
C LEU A 50 14.89 -2.76 -1.00
N GLU A 51 15.01 -1.98 0.08
CA GLU A 51 13.92 -1.68 1.01
C GLU A 51 12.79 -0.94 0.29
N THR A 52 13.09 0.14 -0.43
CA THR A 52 12.07 0.91 -1.18
C THR A 52 11.40 0.09 -2.29
N LYS A 53 12.14 -0.72 -3.05
CA LYS A 53 11.53 -1.60 -4.08
C LYS A 53 10.59 -2.63 -3.46
N THR A 54 11.01 -3.26 -2.35
CA THR A 54 10.21 -4.28 -1.67
C THR A 54 8.95 -3.68 -1.07
N LEU A 55 9.07 -2.51 -0.43
CA LEU A 55 7.93 -1.78 0.13
C LEU A 55 6.93 -1.36 -0.97
N ASN A 56 7.44 -0.84 -2.09
CA ASN A 56 6.59 -0.42 -3.20
C ASN A 56 5.80 -1.58 -3.82
N HIS A 57 6.42 -2.76 -3.96
CA HIS A 57 5.71 -3.95 -4.44
C HIS A 57 4.61 -4.36 -3.45
N LEU A 58 4.93 -4.45 -2.16
CA LEU A 58 3.95 -4.80 -1.13
C LEU A 58 2.77 -3.83 -1.07
N ILE A 59 3.03 -2.53 -1.24
CA ILE A 59 1.97 -1.50 -1.29
C ILE A 59 1.10 -1.69 -2.54
N GLN A 60 1.69 -1.95 -3.71
CA GLN A 60 0.92 -2.19 -4.94
C GLN A 60 0.06 -3.45 -4.85
N ASP A 61 0.63 -4.56 -4.36
CA ASP A 61 -0.12 -5.82 -4.19
C ASP A 61 -1.34 -5.61 -3.29
N ARG A 62 -1.18 -4.86 -2.18
CA ARG A 62 -2.31 -4.53 -1.31
C ARG A 62 -3.33 -3.58 -1.92
N ILE A 63 -2.89 -2.63 -2.74
CA ILE A 63 -3.81 -1.74 -3.46
C ILE A 63 -4.65 -2.54 -4.46
N ASP A 64 -4.04 -3.48 -5.18
CA ASP A 64 -4.75 -4.27 -6.19
C ASP A 64 -5.73 -5.27 -5.58
N GLU A 65 -5.38 -5.88 -4.45
CA GLU A 65 -6.30 -6.68 -3.64
C GLU A 65 -7.50 -5.85 -3.15
N LEU A 66 -7.26 -4.67 -2.59
CA LEU A 66 -8.33 -3.77 -2.14
C LEU A 66 -9.25 -3.33 -3.29
N LYS A 67 -8.70 -3.04 -4.48
CA LYS A 67 -9.52 -2.73 -5.66
C LYS A 67 -10.41 -3.89 -6.04
N SER A 68 -9.89 -5.12 -6.01
CA SER A 68 -10.66 -6.33 -6.31
C SER A 68 -11.80 -6.52 -5.32
N ASP A 69 -11.52 -6.39 -4.02
CA ASP A 69 -12.53 -6.53 -2.97
C ASP A 69 -13.64 -5.48 -3.09
N VAL A 70 -13.27 -4.22 -3.32
CA VAL A 70 -14.21 -3.12 -3.52
C VAL A 70 -15.07 -3.36 -4.76
N ASN A 71 -14.46 -3.77 -5.88
CA ASN A 71 -15.21 -4.08 -7.11
C ASN A 71 -16.20 -5.22 -6.89
N SER A 72 -15.79 -6.28 -6.19
CA SER A 72 -16.67 -7.40 -5.85
C SER A 72 -17.84 -6.94 -4.99
N TYR A 73 -17.57 -6.18 -3.94
CA TYR A 73 -18.61 -5.64 -3.05
C TYR A 73 -19.61 -4.75 -3.79
N VAL A 74 -19.11 -3.80 -4.58
CA VAL A 74 -19.96 -2.85 -5.34
C VAL A 74 -20.80 -3.59 -6.36
N ASN A 75 -20.20 -4.48 -7.16
CA ASN A 75 -20.93 -5.23 -8.19
C ASN A 75 -22.03 -6.12 -7.57
N ASN A 76 -21.74 -6.81 -6.47
CA ASN A 76 -22.73 -7.62 -5.77
C ASN A 76 -23.89 -6.76 -5.27
N ARG A 77 -23.60 -5.59 -4.70
CA ARG A 77 -24.63 -4.69 -4.19
C ARG A 77 -25.47 -4.07 -5.31
N VAL A 78 -24.85 -3.70 -6.42
CA VAL A 78 -25.55 -3.19 -7.61
C VAL A 78 -26.47 -4.27 -8.19
N ASN A 79 -25.97 -5.49 -8.35
CA ASN A 79 -26.77 -6.61 -8.86
C ASN A 79 -27.97 -6.91 -7.95
N GLU A 80 -27.77 -6.91 -6.63
CA GLU A 80 -28.86 -7.10 -5.68
C GLU A 80 -29.94 -6.01 -5.79
N LEU A 81 -29.52 -4.74 -5.96
CA LEU A 81 -30.45 -3.62 -6.15
C LEU A 81 -31.22 -3.74 -7.47
N LEU A 82 -30.55 -4.10 -8.56
CA LEU A 82 -31.19 -4.31 -9.86
C LEU A 82 -32.25 -5.42 -9.79
N SER A 83 -31.94 -6.56 -9.18
CA SER A 83 -32.92 -7.64 -9.00
C SER A 83 -34.12 -7.22 -8.15
N ARG A 84 -33.92 -6.38 -7.13
CA ARG A 84 -35.03 -5.83 -6.32
C ARG A 84 -35.90 -4.87 -7.13
N ILE A 85 -35.31 -4.04 -7.99
CA ILE A 85 -36.05 -3.13 -8.88
C ILE A 85 -36.90 -3.93 -9.85
N GLU A 86 -36.31 -4.93 -10.53
CA GLU A 86 -37.04 -5.81 -11.44
C GLU A 86 -38.23 -6.51 -10.76
N ALA A 87 -38.04 -6.99 -9.52
CA ALA A 87 -39.12 -7.61 -8.74
C ALA A 87 -40.25 -6.63 -8.37
N LEU A 88 -39.94 -5.35 -8.17
CA LEU A 88 -40.93 -4.30 -7.90
C LEU A 88 -41.70 -3.91 -9.17
N GLU A 89 -41.03 -3.88 -10.33
CA GLU A 89 -41.66 -3.60 -11.62
C GLU A 89 -42.55 -4.77 -12.09
N ALA A 90 -42.16 -6.01 -11.80
CA ALA A 90 -42.93 -7.20 -12.14
C ALA A 90 -44.19 -7.41 -11.28
N LYS A 91 -44.32 -6.72 -10.13
CA LYS A 91 -45.53 -6.81 -9.31
C LYS A 91 -46.70 -6.09 -10.01
N PRO A 92 -47.82 -6.78 -10.31
CA PRO A 92 -48.95 -6.13 -10.94
C PRO A 92 -49.48 -5.03 -10.00
N LYS A 93 -49.56 -3.80 -10.52
CA LYS A 93 -50.27 -2.69 -9.86
C LYS A 93 -51.69 -3.16 -9.61
N THR A 94 -51.98 -3.59 -8.39
CA THR A 94 -53.34 -3.93 -7.98
C THR A 94 -54.11 -2.61 -7.98
N SER A 95 -54.75 -2.32 -9.11
CA SER A 95 -55.69 -1.23 -9.26
C SER A 95 -56.79 -1.46 -8.23
N ARG A 96 -56.76 -0.68 -7.15
CA ARG A 96 -57.80 -0.66 -6.13
C ARG A 96 -59.04 -0.04 -6.78
N ARG A 97 -59.81 -0.89 -7.48
CA ARG A 97 -61.08 -0.56 -8.10
C ARG A 97 -62.06 -0.19 -6.99
N THR A 98 -62.15 1.10 -6.67
CA THR A 98 -63.20 1.65 -5.82
C THR A 98 -64.50 1.57 -6.60
N SER A 99 -65.26 0.48 -6.37
CA SER A 99 -66.66 0.40 -6.74
C SER A 99 -67.46 1.31 -5.80
N SER A 100 -67.55 2.61 -6.12
CA SER A 100 -68.57 3.47 -5.52
C SER A 100 -69.91 3.13 -6.17
N LYS A 101 -70.67 2.26 -5.50
CA LYS A 101 -72.07 1.97 -5.82
C LYS A 101 -72.88 3.26 -5.59
N THR A 102 -73.28 3.92 -6.66
CA THR A 102 -74.26 5.01 -6.65
C THR A 102 -75.64 4.43 -6.40
N THR A 103 -76.25 4.74 -5.27
CA THR A 103 -77.70 4.62 -5.06
C THR A 103 -78.35 5.93 -5.49
N PRO A 104 -79.28 5.95 -6.46
CA PRO A 104 -80.13 7.10 -6.69
C PRO A 104 -81.18 7.14 -5.58
N LYS A 105 -81.33 8.27 -4.89
CA LYS A 105 -82.50 8.53 -4.07
C LYS A 105 -83.40 9.44 -4.89
N GLU A 106 -84.49 8.88 -5.38
CA GLU A 106 -85.60 9.59 -6.00
C GLU A 106 -86.07 10.73 -5.11
N THR A 107 -86.25 11.88 -5.75
CA THR A 107 -87.20 12.93 -5.42
C THR A 107 -88.59 12.35 -5.15
N GLU A 108 -89.21 12.69 -4.02
CA GLU A 108 -90.61 13.14 -3.98
C GLU A 108 -91.00 13.74 -2.63
N ALA A 109 -91.95 14.69 -2.71
CA ALA A 109 -92.66 15.48 -1.69
C ALA A 109 -91.96 16.72 -1.11
#